data_AF-A0A2G2Y8P9-F1
#
_entry.id   AF-A0A2G2Y8P9-F1
#
_cell.length_a   1.000
_cell.length_b   1.000
_cell.length_c   1.000
_cell.angle_alpha   90.00
_cell.angle_beta   90.00
_cell.angle_gamma   90.00
#
_symmetry.space_group_name_H-M   'P 1'
#
loop_
_entity.id
_entity.type
_entity.pdbx_description
1 polymer ?
#
loop_
_entity_poly.entity_id
_entity_poly.type
_entity_poly.pdbx_seq_one_letter_code
_entity_poly.pdbx_strand_id
1 'polypeptide(L)'
;MHWTPELHEAFMEAINKLGRSERATPKGVLKLMKVEVLTIYHVKCHLQKYRMARYKPEASKGSEKKESSISDLLSLDLKISIEITKALRL
;
A
#
# COMPACT_ATOMS: atom_id res chain seq x y z
N MET A 1 10.79 -0.54 -6.12
CA MET A 1 9.84 0.52 -6.53
C MET A 1 9.50 1.36 -5.32
N HIS A 2 9.59 2.67 -5.41
CA HIS A 2 9.23 3.59 -4.34
C HIS A 2 7.76 4.03 -4.50
N TRP A 3 6.98 3.90 -3.44
CA TRP A 3 5.62 4.43 -3.39
C TRP A 3 5.70 5.91 -3.04
N THR A 4 5.60 6.78 -4.05
CA THR A 4 5.53 8.23 -3.84
C THR A 4 4.13 8.61 -3.34
N PRO A 5 3.96 9.81 -2.74
CA PRO A 5 2.65 10.29 -2.33
C PRO A 5 1.61 10.27 -3.46
N GLU A 6 2.02 10.62 -4.68
CA GLU A 6 1.15 10.66 -5.86
C GLU A 6 0.69 9.25 -6.27
N LEU A 7 1.60 8.27 -6.23
CA LEU A 7 1.25 6.86 -6.46
C LEU A 7 0.30 6.33 -5.39
N HIS A 8 0.52 6.72 -4.13
CA HIS A 8 -0.34 6.31 -3.03
C HIS A 8 -1.75 6.91 -3.15
N GLU A 9 -1.88 8.16 -3.57
CA GLU A 9 -3.16 8.81 -3.82
C GLU A 9 -3.94 8.10 -4.94
N ALA A 10 -3.30 7.84 -6.09
CA ALA A 10 -3.90 7.09 -7.19
C ALA A 10 -4.32 5.66 -6.77
N PHE A 11 -3.54 5.03 -5.89
CA PHE A 11 -3.89 3.74 -5.29
C PHE A 11 -5.13 3.82 -4.39
N MET A 12 -5.23 4.85 -3.55
CA MET A 12 -6.39 5.08 -2.69
C MET A 12 -7.66 5.33 -3.50
N GLU A 13 -7.56 6.13 -4.57
CA GLU A 13 -8.67 6.36 -5.51
C GLU A 13 -9.11 5.04 -6.18
N ALA A 14 -8.15 4.22 -6.64
CA ALA A 14 -8.44 2.93 -7.23
C ALA A 14 -9.11 1.96 -6.25
N ILE A 15 -8.67 1.92 -4.98
CA ILE A 15 -9.32 1.14 -3.92
C ILE A 15 -10.75 1.63 -3.67
N ASN A 16 -10.97 2.95 -3.64
CA ASN A 16 -12.29 3.51 -3.41
C ASN A 16 -13.26 3.13 -4.54
N LYS A 17 -12.81 3.22 -5.80
CA LYS A 17 -13.57 2.80 -6.99
C LYS A 17 -13.91 1.31 -7.00
N LEU A 18 -13.06 0.46 -6.43
CA LEU A 18 -13.28 -0.99 -6.36
C LEU A 18 -14.13 -1.44 -5.16
N GLY A 19 -14.66 -0.50 -4.36
CA GLY A 19 -15.52 -0.81 -3.24
C GLY A 19 -14.77 -1.24 -1.98
N ARG A 20 -13.69 -0.50 -1.65
CA ARG A 20 -12.83 -0.65 -0.45
C ARG A 20 -11.80 -1.78 -0.53
N SER A 21 -10.93 -1.83 0.48
CA SER A 21 -9.77 -2.72 0.53
C SER A 21 -10.11 -4.20 0.53
N GLU A 22 -11.27 -4.61 1.06
CA GLU A 22 -11.75 -5.99 1.03
C GLU A 22 -11.97 -6.49 -0.40
N ARG A 23 -12.59 -5.67 -1.27
CA ARG A 23 -12.99 -6.06 -2.62
C ARG A 23 -11.95 -5.71 -3.69
N ALA A 24 -11.00 -4.83 -3.39
CA ALA A 24 -9.93 -4.48 -4.29
C ALA A 24 -9.07 -5.69 -4.66
N THR A 25 -8.80 -5.90 -5.96
CA THR A 25 -7.87 -6.94 -6.43
C THR A 25 -6.61 -6.28 -7.00
N PRO A 26 -5.43 -6.92 -6.90
CA PRO A 26 -4.19 -6.35 -7.47
C PRO A 26 -4.31 -6.04 -8.97
N LYS A 27 -5.00 -6.90 -9.74
CA LYS A 27 -5.27 -6.65 -11.16
C LYS A 27 -6.17 -5.44 -11.38
N GLY A 28 -7.24 -5.31 -10.61
CA GLY A 28 -8.18 -4.19 -10.73
C GLY A 28 -7.51 -2.86 -10.39
N VAL A 29 -6.75 -2.82 -9.31
CA VAL A 29 -6.02 -1.61 -8.88
C VAL A 29 -4.98 -1.22 -9.92
N LEU A 30 -4.19 -2.18 -10.43
CA LEU A 30 -3.21 -1.91 -11.48
C LEU A 30 -3.87 -1.31 -12.74
N LYS A 31 -5.00 -1.88 -13.17
CA LYS A 31 -5.74 -1.41 -14.35
C LYS A 31 -6.29 0.01 -14.16
N LEU A 32 -6.67 0.39 -12.95
CA LEU A 32 -7.18 1.73 -12.65
C LEU A 32 -6.06 2.77 -12.54
N MET A 33 -4.91 2.41 -11.96
CA MET A 33 -3.77 3.32 -11.82
C MET A 33 -3.10 3.64 -13.17
N LYS A 34 -3.12 2.71 -14.14
CA LYS A 34 -2.56 2.90 -15.50
C LYS A 34 -1.10 3.39 -15.53
N VAL A 35 -0.31 3.06 -14.51
CA VAL A 35 1.11 3.43 -14.43
C VAL A 35 1.95 2.31 -15.04
N GLU A 36 2.66 2.59 -16.13
CA GLU A 36 3.42 1.57 -16.89
C GLU A 36 4.55 0.94 -16.09
N VAL A 37 5.18 1.70 -15.18
CA VAL A 37 6.26 1.19 -14.31
C VAL A 37 5.76 0.36 -13.13
N LEU A 38 4.44 0.28 -12.91
CA LEU A 38 3.86 -0.59 -11.88
C LEU A 38 3.59 -1.98 -12.43
N THR A 39 4.01 -2.98 -11.66
CA THR A 39 3.66 -4.37 -11.93
C THR A 39 2.56 -4.81 -10.96
N ILE A 40 1.86 -5.88 -11.31
CA ILE A 40 0.89 -6.52 -10.42
C ILE A 40 1.51 -6.92 -9.07
N TYR A 41 2.81 -7.26 -9.05
CA TYR A 41 3.52 -7.62 -7.83
C TYR A 41 3.70 -6.42 -6.88
N HIS A 42 4.03 -5.25 -7.43
CA HIS A 42 4.11 -4.01 -6.65
C HIS A 42 2.77 -3.64 -6.01
N VAL A 43 1.68 -3.80 -6.77
CA VAL A 43 0.32 -3.58 -6.24
C VAL A 43 -0.04 -4.65 -5.21
N LYS A 44 0.28 -5.92 -5.46
CA LYS A 44 -0.04 -7.03 -4.55
C LYS A 44 0.62 -6.83 -3.18
N CYS A 45 1.92 -6.56 -3.15
CA CYS A 45 2.63 -6.39 -1.87
C CYS A 45 2.14 -5.14 -1.12
N HIS A 46 1.85 -4.04 -1.83
CA HIS A 46 1.33 -2.83 -1.21
C HIS A 46 -0.09 -3.02 -0.66
N LEU A 47 -0.98 -3.67 -1.43
CA LEU A 47 -2.34 -3.98 -1.01
C LEU A 47 -2.38 -4.90 0.21
N GLN A 48 -1.46 -5.87 0.27
CA GLN A 48 -1.31 -6.74 1.44
C GLN A 48 -0.91 -5.94 2.69
N LYS A 49 0.15 -5.11 2.59
CA LYS A 49 0.57 -4.23 3.69
C LYS A 49 -0.55 -3.29 4.12
N TYR A 50 -1.25 -2.67 3.16
CA TYR A 50 -2.38 -1.79 3.41
C TYR A 50 -3.49 -2.47 4.21
N ARG A 51 -3.87 -3.70 3.84
CA ARG A 51 -4.89 -4.48 4.55
C ARG A 51 -4.45 -4.83 5.97
N MET A 52 -3.20 -5.25 6.15
CA MET A 52 -2.66 -5.57 7.48
C MET A 52 -2.64 -4.33 8.39
N ALA A 53 -2.25 -3.17 7.87
CA ALA A 53 -2.27 -1.91 8.62
C ALA A 53 -3.69 -1.43 8.96
N ARG A 54 -4.68 -1.80 8.14
CA ARG A 54 -6.11 -1.50 8.37
C ARG A 54 -6.85 -2.59 9.15
N TYR A 55 -6.19 -3.72 9.46
CA TYR A 55 -6.80 -4.79 10.23
C TYR A 55 -6.93 -4.37 11.69
N LYS A 56 -8.11 -3.85 12.04
CA LYS A 56 -8.59 -3.77 13.41
C LYS A 56 -9.36 -5.08 13.66
N PRO A 57 -8.91 -5.99 14.54
CA PRO A 57 -9.81 -7.02 15.03
C PRO A 57 -10.84 -6.27 15.87
N GLU A 58 -12.00 -6.00 15.29
CA GLU A 58 -13.28 -6.06 15.97
C GLU A 58 -14.37 -5.64 14.99
N ALA A 59 -15.45 -6.38 15.06
CA ALA A 59 -16.70 -6.15 14.37
C ALA A 59 -17.18 -4.68 14.50
N SER A 60 -18.09 -4.31 13.61
CA SER A 60 -18.96 -3.13 13.64
C SER A 60 -18.48 -1.84 12.96
N LYS A 61 -19.30 -1.47 11.96
CA LYS A 61 -19.64 -0.15 11.40
C LYS A 61 -18.80 1.07 11.81
N GLY A 62 -18.39 1.84 10.81
CA GLY A 62 -18.15 3.29 10.97
C GLY A 62 -16.90 3.79 10.28
N SER A 63 -17.06 4.89 9.55
CA SER A 63 -16.01 5.59 8.83
C SER A 63 -15.01 6.31 9.76
N GLU A 64 -13.87 6.70 9.18
CA GLU A 64 -13.08 7.92 9.45
C GLU A 64 -11.65 7.76 10.02
N LYS A 65 -10.71 8.25 9.19
CA LYS A 65 -9.48 9.01 9.49
C LYS A 65 -8.55 8.47 10.60
N LYS A 66 -7.43 7.88 10.16
CA LYS A 66 -6.15 7.91 10.89
C LYS A 66 -5.00 7.81 9.90
N GLU A 67 -4.56 8.97 9.41
CA GLU A 67 -3.42 9.11 8.47
C GLU A 67 -2.08 9.23 9.21
N SER A 68 -2.10 9.34 10.55
CA SER A 68 -0.94 9.66 11.38
C SER A 68 0.01 8.50 11.74
N SER A 69 -0.10 7.33 11.12
CA SER A 69 0.77 6.17 11.46
C SER A 69 1.31 5.40 10.25
N ILE A 70 0.97 5.85 9.04
CA ILE A 70 1.36 5.16 7.79
C ILE A 70 2.75 5.64 7.32
N SER A 71 3.06 6.92 7.52
CA SER A 71 4.37 7.51 7.22
C SER A 71 5.49 6.84 8.01
N ASP A 72 5.26 6.53 9.28
CA ASP A 72 6.28 5.99 10.17
C ASP A 72 6.62 4.53 9.82
N LEU A 73 5.62 3.76 9.37
CA LEU A 73 5.81 2.37 8.95
C LEU A 73 6.47 2.28 7.57
N LEU A 74 6.14 3.20 6.64
CA LEU A 74 6.82 3.31 5.34
C LEU A 74 8.28 3.76 5.50
N SER A 75 8.55 4.65 6.45
CA SER A 75 9.91 5.07 6.82
C SER A 75 10.72 3.90 7.36
N LEU A 76 10.11 3.03 8.17
CA LEU A 76 10.76 1.84 8.71
C LEU A 76 11.09 0.80 7.62
N ASP A 77 10.19 0.58 6.66
CA ASP A 77 10.39 -0.36 5.54
C ASP A 77 11.51 0.09 4.58
N LEU A 78 11.63 1.40 4.35
CA LEU A 78 12.73 1.97 3.56
C LEU A 78 14.06 1.81 4.30
N LYS A 79 14.06 2.03 5.62
CA LYS A 79 15.25 1.86 6.46
C LYS A 79 15.70 0.40 6.51
N ILE A 80 14.78 -0.55 6.65
CA ILE A 80 15.08 -1.98 6.64
C ILE A 80 15.62 -2.42 5.26
N SER A 81 15.02 -1.94 4.17
CA SER A 81 15.50 -2.27 2.82
C SER A 81 16.91 -1.74 2.54
N ILE A 82 17.24 -0.54 3.04
CA ILE A 82 18.58 0.05 2.93
C ILE A 82 19.60 -0.78 3.73
N GLU A 83 19.26 -1.18 4.96
CA GLU A 83 20.16 -1.96 5.82
C GLU A 83 20.41 -3.37 5.24
N ILE A 84 19.40 -4.03 4.70
CA ILE A 84 19.57 -5.31 4.01
C ILE A 84 20.48 -5.16 2.79
N THR A 85 20.30 -4.09 2.00
CA THR A 85 21.12 -3.83 0.81
C THR A 85 22.58 -3.54 1.18
N LYS A 86 22.82 -2.89 2.32
CA LYS A 86 24.18 -2.68 2.86
C LYS A 86 24.83 -3.98 3.30
N ALA A 87 24.09 -4.87 3.97
CA ALA A 87 24.61 -6.12 4.51
C ALA A 87 25.04 -7.13 3.42
N LEU A 88 24.48 -7.05 2.21
CA LEU A 88 24.80 -7.92 1.08
C LEU A 88 25.99 -7.42 0.22
N ARG A 89 26.62 -6.29 0.57
CA ARG A 89 27.79 -5.72 -0.12
C ARG A 89 29.10 -5.90 0.65
N LEU A 90 29.10 -6.67 1.74
CA LEU A 90 30.30 -7.19 2.43
C LEU A 90 30.55 -8.62 1.97
#